data_AF-A0A433DML3-F1
#
_entry.id   AF-A0A433DML3-F1
#
_cell.length_a   1.000
_cell.length_b   1.000
_cell.length_c   1.000
_cell.angle_alpha   90.00
_cell.angle_beta   90.00
_cell.angle_gamma   90.00
#
_symmetry.space_group_name_H-M   'P 1'
#
loop_
_entity.id
_entity.type
_entity.pdbx_description
1 polymer ?
#
loop_
_entity_poly.entity_id
_entity_poly.type
_entity_poly.pdbx_seq_one_letter_code
_entity_poly.pdbx_strand_id
1 'polypeptide(L)'
;MIIYKGRGRNNVGPAEGLFEVPRKDTGNEPMQTNGNATLTNAQFEAGVGILLGDGGMISGKNGSALLFGQSTIHTLYLLFVFGLFFDYCLTFPNLTCIWDHRYNHYNYLWQFRTMALPCFNPLRIHPSIGCFLTEISLAHWIMCDGGKILRGGVFLDTFSFTIDEQLLNELTAKCIGEFLSLTN
;
A
#
# COMPACT_ATOMS: atom_id res chain seq x y z
N MET A 1 21.33 12.65 -17.00
CA MET A 1 21.69 13.58 -15.91
C MET A 1 20.77 14.79 -16.01
N ILE A 2 19.74 14.87 -15.16
CA ILE A 2 18.86 16.04 -15.11
C ILE A 2 19.00 16.63 -13.72
N ILE A 3 19.52 17.86 -13.66
CA ILE A 3 19.70 18.64 -12.44
C ILE A 3 18.46 19.51 -12.28
N TYR A 4 17.73 19.38 -11.17
CA TYR A 4 16.72 20.36 -10.77
C TYR A 4 17.21 21.15 -9.56
N LYS A 5 17.52 22.44 -9.79
CA LYS A 5 17.56 23.47 -8.76
C LYS A 5 16.16 24.09 -8.65
N GLY A 6 15.58 24.08 -7.46
CA GLY A 6 14.35 24.81 -7.17
C GLY A 6 14.02 24.80 -5.69
N ARG A 7 14.32 25.89 -4.99
CA ARG A 7 13.73 26.23 -3.69
C ARG A 7 12.26 26.59 -3.94
N GLY A 8 11.35 25.87 -3.32
CA GLY A 8 9.91 26.15 -3.36
C GLY A 8 9.14 24.84 -3.16
N ARG A 9 8.15 24.85 -2.26
CA ARG A 9 7.20 23.74 -2.11
C ARG A 9 6.36 23.66 -3.38
N ASN A 10 6.88 22.99 -4.40
CA ASN A 10 6.13 22.73 -5.61
C ASN A 10 5.48 21.36 -5.44
N ASN A 11 4.16 21.34 -5.34
CA ASN A 11 3.38 20.12 -5.52
C ASN A 11 3.63 19.66 -6.95
N VAL A 12 4.51 18.68 -7.12
CA VAL A 12 4.78 18.08 -8.42
C VAL A 12 3.66 17.06 -8.66
N GLY A 13 2.64 17.47 -9.41
CA GLY A 13 1.66 16.55 -9.97
C GLY A 13 2.32 15.60 -10.98
N PRO A 14 1.66 14.49 -11.35
CA PRO A 14 2.20 13.56 -12.33
C PRO A 14 2.43 14.28 -13.68
N ALA A 15 3.41 13.80 -14.45
CA ALA A 15 3.63 14.27 -15.83
C ALA A 15 2.32 14.14 -16.64
N GLU A 16 1.99 15.17 -17.42
CA GLU A 16 0.78 15.21 -18.24
C GLU A 16 0.64 13.90 -19.06
N GLY A 17 -0.53 13.25 -18.95
CA GLY A 17 -0.91 12.09 -19.76
C GLY A 17 -0.61 10.70 -19.19
N LEU A 18 0.05 10.56 -18.04
CA LEU A 18 0.32 9.23 -17.43
C LEU A 18 -0.78 8.75 -16.47
N PHE A 19 -1.55 9.67 -15.90
CA PHE A 19 -2.65 9.37 -14.98
C PHE A 19 -3.55 10.61 -14.87
N GLU A 20 -4.83 10.52 -15.22
CA GLU A 20 -5.79 11.55 -14.88
C GLU A 20 -6.21 11.35 -13.43
N VAL A 21 -5.77 12.24 -12.53
CA VAL A 21 -6.27 12.26 -11.16
C VAL A 21 -7.75 12.64 -11.23
N PRO A 22 -8.68 11.81 -10.72
CA PRO A 22 -10.07 12.23 -10.61
C PRO A 22 -10.13 13.57 -9.89
N ARG A 23 -10.81 14.56 -10.46
CA ARG A 23 -10.97 15.84 -9.77
C ARG A 23 -11.77 15.56 -8.51
N LYS A 24 -11.15 15.75 -7.34
CA LYS A 24 -11.91 15.87 -6.10
C LYS A 24 -12.65 17.19 -6.22
N ASP A 25 -13.97 17.15 -6.37
CA ASP A 25 -14.77 18.38 -6.49
C ASP A 25 -14.38 19.31 -5.33
N THR A 26 -13.72 20.41 -5.64
CA THR A 26 -13.34 21.45 -4.67
C THR A 26 -14.54 22.30 -4.26
N GLY A 27 -15.76 21.75 -4.39
CA GLY A 27 -16.95 22.38 -3.86
C GLY A 27 -16.75 22.59 -2.37
N ASN A 28 -17.03 23.79 -1.89
CA ASN A 28 -17.12 24.11 -0.47
C ASN A 28 -18.24 23.33 0.26
N GLU A 29 -18.71 22.22 -0.31
CA GLU A 29 -19.57 21.26 0.33
C GLU A 29 -18.69 20.44 1.28
N PRO A 30 -18.95 20.46 2.60
CA PRO A 30 -18.28 19.54 3.50
C PRO A 30 -18.49 18.13 2.92
N MET A 31 -17.39 17.42 2.62
CA MET A 31 -17.42 16.00 2.27
C MET A 31 -18.40 15.34 3.23
N GLN A 32 -19.57 14.95 2.71
CA GLN A 32 -20.64 14.47 3.57
C GLN A 32 -20.03 13.35 4.40
N THR A 33 -19.94 13.58 5.71
CA THR A 33 -19.63 12.55 6.69
C THR A 33 -20.86 11.65 6.77
N ASN A 34 -21.18 11.00 5.65
CA ASN A 34 -22.17 9.95 5.61
C ASN A 34 -21.60 8.85 6.49
N GLY A 35 -22.29 8.63 7.61
CA GLY A 35 -21.78 7.97 8.80
C GLY A 35 -21.45 6.48 8.66
N ASN A 36 -21.08 5.98 7.47
CA ASN A 36 -20.61 4.62 7.24
C ASN A 36 -19.70 4.58 5.99
N ALA A 37 -18.56 5.26 6.01
CA ALA A 37 -17.50 4.90 5.07
C ALA A 37 -17.18 3.40 5.28
N THR A 38 -17.21 2.60 4.21
CA THR A 38 -16.88 1.18 4.23
C THR A 38 -15.86 0.90 3.14
N LEU A 39 -14.95 -0.04 3.37
CA LEU A 39 -14.05 -0.54 2.33
C LEU A 39 -14.83 -1.53 1.46
N THR A 40 -14.60 -1.47 0.15
CA THR A 40 -14.98 -2.57 -0.75
C THR A 40 -14.13 -3.82 -0.44
N ASN A 41 -14.58 -5.00 -0.86
CA ASN A 41 -13.80 -6.23 -0.71
C ASN A 41 -12.41 -6.11 -1.35
N ALA A 42 -12.34 -5.55 -2.56
CA ALA A 42 -11.07 -5.33 -3.25
C ALA A 42 -10.11 -4.40 -2.47
N GLN A 43 -10.62 -3.32 -1.87
CA GLN A 43 -9.81 -2.43 -1.03
C GLN A 43 -9.38 -3.11 0.27
N PHE A 44 -10.23 -3.92 0.88
CA PHE A 44 -9.89 -4.67 2.08
C PHE A 44 -8.79 -5.70 1.79
N GLU A 45 -8.96 -6.53 0.76
CA GLU A 45 -7.99 -7.53 0.34
C GLU A 45 -6.67 -6.91 -0.12
N ALA A 46 -6.72 -5.82 -0.90
CA ALA A 46 -5.52 -5.06 -1.25
C ALA A 46 -4.83 -4.50 0.00
N GLY A 47 -5.60 -3.96 0.94
CA GLY A 47 -5.11 -3.46 2.23
C GLY A 47 -4.38 -4.53 3.03
N VAL A 48 -4.90 -5.76 3.05
CA VAL A 48 -4.23 -6.92 3.69
C VAL A 48 -2.86 -7.16 3.05
N GLY A 49 -2.80 -7.28 1.72
CA GLY A 49 -1.54 -7.52 1.01
C GLY A 49 -0.52 -6.40 1.19
N ILE A 50 -0.99 -5.16 1.17
CA ILE A 50 -0.16 -3.98 1.40
C ILE A 50 0.44 -4.00 2.81
N LEU A 51 -0.35 -4.31 3.85
CA LEU A 51 0.13 -4.35 5.23
C LEU A 51 1.04 -5.53 5.55
N LEU A 52 0.97 -6.59 4.75
CA LEU A 52 1.91 -7.71 4.82
C LEU A 52 3.29 -7.38 4.24
N GLY A 53 3.37 -6.37 3.37
CA GLY A 53 4.63 -5.85 2.82
C GLY A 53 4.97 -4.45 3.32
N ASP A 54 5.16 -3.52 2.39
CA ASP A 54 5.60 -2.13 2.65
C ASP A 54 4.58 -1.19 3.33
N GLY A 55 3.36 -1.66 3.59
CA GLY A 55 2.29 -0.88 4.18
C GLY A 55 2.44 -0.64 5.68
N GLY A 56 1.87 0.48 6.15
CA GLY A 56 1.81 0.81 7.57
C GLY A 56 0.42 1.25 8.01
N MET A 57 0.15 1.18 9.31
CA MET A 57 -1.09 1.66 9.90
C MET A 57 -0.83 2.64 11.04
N ILE A 58 -1.47 3.81 10.98
CA ILE A 58 -1.50 4.76 12.09
C ILE A 58 -2.86 4.70 12.76
N SER A 59 -2.85 4.51 14.07
CA SER A 59 -4.05 4.50 14.91
C SER A 59 -4.31 5.88 15.50
N GLY A 60 -5.58 6.29 15.52
CA GLY A 60 -6.02 7.51 16.17
C GLY A 60 -7.34 7.32 16.90
N LYS A 61 -7.82 8.40 17.53
CA LYS A 61 -9.11 8.40 18.25
C LYS A 61 -10.31 8.10 17.34
N ASN A 62 -10.21 8.47 16.06
CA ASN A 62 -11.30 8.40 15.09
C ASN A 62 -11.23 7.17 14.16
N GLY A 63 -10.32 6.23 14.42
CA GLY A 63 -10.10 5.06 13.58
C GLY A 63 -8.64 4.92 13.16
N SER A 64 -8.43 4.22 12.05
CA SER A 64 -7.10 3.86 11.55
C SER A 64 -6.87 4.46 10.17
N ALA A 65 -5.61 4.77 9.87
CA ALA A 65 -5.18 5.28 8.56
C ALA A 65 -4.17 4.31 7.97
N LEU A 66 -4.36 3.97 6.69
CA LEU A 66 -3.40 3.25 5.88
C LEU A 66 -2.32 4.23 5.40
N LEU A 67 -1.07 3.80 5.50
CA LEU A 67 0.10 4.48 4.96
C LEU A 67 0.72 3.56 3.95
N PHE A 68 1.07 4.11 2.80
CA PHE A 68 1.78 3.38 1.79
C PHE A 68 2.82 4.27 1.15
N GLY A 69 4.04 3.75 1.07
CA GLY A 69 5.19 4.44 0.49
C GLY A 69 6.00 3.49 -0.36
N GLN A 70 6.56 4.01 -1.46
CA GLN A 70 7.37 3.26 -2.40
C GLN A 70 8.50 4.13 -2.96
N SER A 71 9.60 3.47 -3.31
CA SER A 71 10.71 4.14 -4.00
C SER A 71 10.29 4.58 -5.41
N THR A 72 11.07 5.48 -6.02
CA THR A 72 10.72 6.09 -7.31
C THR A 72 10.58 5.09 -8.46
N ILE A 73 11.25 3.94 -8.40
CA ILE A 73 11.13 2.88 -9.41
C ILE A 73 9.76 2.19 -9.39
N HIS A 74 9.04 2.27 -8.27
CA HIS A 74 7.71 1.68 -8.08
C HIS A 74 6.58 2.73 -8.08
N THR A 75 6.85 3.94 -8.60
CA THR A 75 5.85 5.04 -8.62
C THR A 75 4.54 4.65 -9.30
N LEU A 76 4.58 3.87 -10.38
CA LEU A 76 3.35 3.43 -11.07
C LEU A 76 2.48 2.55 -10.18
N TYR A 77 3.08 1.62 -9.43
CA TYR A 77 2.36 0.79 -8.48
C TYR A 77 1.78 1.63 -7.34
N LEU A 78 2.55 2.60 -6.83
CA LEU A 78 2.05 3.53 -5.83
C LEU A 78 0.84 4.35 -6.32
N LEU A 79 0.86 4.83 -7.56
CA LEU A 79 -0.27 5.56 -8.14
C LEU A 79 -1.49 4.66 -8.35
N PHE A 80 -1.29 3.40 -8.73
CA PHE A 80 -2.35 2.39 -8.79
C PHE A 80 -3.01 2.19 -7.42
N VAL A 81 -2.21 1.97 -6.37
CA VAL A 81 -2.70 1.81 -5.00
C VAL A 81 -3.38 3.09 -4.50
N PHE A 82 -2.83 4.26 -4.80
CA PHE A 82 -3.48 5.53 -4.50
C PHE A 82 -4.85 5.65 -5.17
N GLY A 83 -4.99 5.22 -6.42
CA GLY A 83 -6.26 5.16 -7.13
C GLY A 83 -7.30 4.29 -6.40
N LEU A 84 -6.88 3.14 -5.86
CA LEU A 84 -7.77 2.26 -5.07
C LEU A 84 -8.30 2.93 -3.81
N PHE A 85 -7.52 3.82 -3.17
CA PHE A 85 -7.89 4.47 -1.91
C PHE A 85 -8.14 5.98 -2.05
N PHE A 86 -8.34 6.48 -3.26
CA PHE A 86 -8.39 7.90 -3.58
C PHE A 86 -9.40 8.68 -2.73
N ASP A 87 -10.61 8.13 -2.59
CA ASP A 87 -11.70 8.77 -1.84
C ASP A 87 -11.39 8.92 -0.34
N TYR A 88 -10.49 8.08 0.18
CA TYR A 88 -10.03 8.15 1.56
C TYR A 88 -8.82 9.06 1.74
N CYS A 89 -8.28 9.65 0.68
CA CYS A 89 -7.10 10.53 0.74
C CYS A 89 -7.51 12.01 0.69
N LEU A 90 -6.85 12.84 1.49
CA LEU A 90 -7.03 14.30 1.43
C LEU A 90 -6.14 14.98 0.40
N THR A 91 -4.99 14.38 0.10
CA THR A 91 -3.96 14.94 -0.77
C THR A 91 -3.45 13.88 -1.72
N PHE A 92 -2.97 14.33 -2.88
CA PHE A 92 -2.17 13.52 -3.78
C PHE A 92 -0.90 12.99 -3.06
N PRO A 93 -0.30 11.86 -3.49
CA PRO A 93 0.96 11.40 -2.94
C PRO A 93 2.02 12.49 -2.94
N ASN A 94 2.91 12.48 -1.95
CA ASN A 94 4.00 13.43 -1.87
C ASN A 94 5.35 12.74 -2.04
N LEU A 95 6.30 13.47 -2.65
CA LEU A 95 7.68 13.03 -2.78
C LEU A 95 8.48 13.56 -1.58
N THR A 96 9.05 12.64 -0.82
CA THR A 96 9.91 12.93 0.33
C THR A 96 11.35 12.51 0.03
N CYS A 97 12.31 13.26 0.54
CA CYS A 97 13.73 12.97 0.44
C CYS A 97 14.27 12.66 1.84
N ILE A 98 14.90 11.49 1.99
CA ILE A 98 15.40 10.99 3.28
C ILE A 98 16.89 10.71 3.12
N TRP A 99 17.71 11.23 4.03
CA TRP A 99 19.13 10.93 4.06
C TRP A 99 19.37 9.56 4.70
N ASP A 100 19.99 8.64 3.98
CA ASP A 100 20.35 7.32 4.50
C ASP A 100 21.81 7.30 4.97
N HIS A 101 21.98 7.26 6.29
CA HIS A 101 23.31 7.22 6.91
C HIS A 101 24.07 5.92 6.63
N ARG A 102 23.39 4.80 6.30
CA ARG A 102 24.04 3.50 6.06
C ARG A 102 24.83 3.49 4.76
N TYR A 103 24.31 4.20 3.77
CA TYR A 103 24.85 4.21 2.41
C TYR A 103 25.26 5.62 1.93
N ASN A 104 25.17 6.62 2.80
CA ASN A 104 25.61 8.00 2.60
C ASN A 104 25.03 8.67 1.33
N HIS A 105 23.74 8.45 1.07
CA HIS A 105 23.02 9.04 -0.07
C HIS A 105 21.57 9.42 0.29
N TYR A 106 20.94 10.20 -0.59
CA TYR A 106 19.53 10.55 -0.49
C TYR A 106 18.64 9.49 -1.15
N ASN A 107 17.68 8.98 -0.38
CA ASN A 107 16.58 8.16 -0.87
C ASN A 107 15.35 9.02 -1.14
N TYR A 108 14.65 8.69 -2.22
CA TYR A 108 13.43 9.37 -2.63
C TYR A 108 12.25 8.42 -2.46
N LEU A 109 11.26 8.85 -1.70
CA LEU A 109 10.08 8.07 -1.32
C LEU A 109 8.83 8.82 -1.78
N TRP A 110 8.05 8.21 -2.68
CA TRP A 110 6.66 8.62 -2.87
C TRP A 110 5.82 7.96 -1.79
N GLN A 111 4.87 8.70 -1.21
CA GLN A 111 3.98 8.13 -0.21
C GLN A 111 2.63 8.84 -0.18
N PHE A 112 1.60 8.15 0.28
CA PHE A 112 0.33 8.75 0.64
C PHE A 112 -0.19 8.16 1.95
N ARG A 113 -1.19 8.83 2.49
CA ARG A 113 -1.87 8.42 3.72
C ARG A 113 -3.37 8.65 3.57
N THR A 114 -4.16 7.66 3.98
CA THR A 114 -5.61 7.82 4.08
C THR A 114 -5.99 8.59 5.35
N MET A 115 -7.20 9.14 5.36
CA MET A 115 -7.82 9.67 6.57
C MET A 115 -7.95 8.56 7.61
N ALA A 116 -7.80 8.92 8.89
CA ALA A 116 -8.06 7.99 9.97
C ALA A 116 -9.57 7.77 10.08
N LEU A 117 -10.04 6.60 9.63
CA LEU A 117 -11.45 6.24 9.56
C LEU A 117 -11.72 4.87 10.21
N PRO A 118 -12.91 4.64 10.78
CA PRO A 118 -13.24 3.37 11.41
C PRO A 118 -13.22 2.17 10.45
N CYS A 119 -13.45 2.37 9.15
CA CYS A 119 -13.46 1.32 8.13
C CYS A 119 -12.11 0.62 7.93
N PHE A 120 -11.00 1.25 8.32
CA PHE A 120 -9.68 0.63 8.29
C PHE A 120 -9.38 -0.17 9.58
N ASN A 121 -10.20 -0.07 10.63
CA ASN A 121 -9.94 -0.80 11.88
C ASN A 121 -9.87 -2.32 11.72
N PRO A 122 -10.68 -2.98 10.85
CA PRO A 122 -10.58 -4.42 10.64
C PRO A 122 -9.21 -4.87 10.10
N LEU A 123 -8.46 -4.00 9.42
CA LEU A 123 -7.11 -4.31 8.93
C LEU A 123 -6.04 -4.31 10.04
N ARG A 124 -6.41 -3.90 11.25
CA ARG A 124 -5.46 -3.54 12.30
C ARG A 124 -5.09 -4.68 13.24
N ILE A 125 -5.86 -5.74 13.25
CA ILE A 125 -5.80 -6.75 14.29
C ILE A 125 -6.06 -8.10 13.64
N HIS A 126 -5.00 -8.81 13.26
CA HIS A 126 -5.01 -10.24 13.49
C HIS A 126 -3.60 -10.85 13.44
N PRO A 127 -3.19 -11.61 14.47
CA PRO A 127 -2.14 -12.63 14.35
C PRO A 127 -2.45 -13.72 13.32
N SER A 128 -3.56 -13.61 12.61
CA SER A 128 -4.01 -14.53 11.55
C SER A 128 -4.45 -13.71 10.35
N ILE A 129 -3.70 -12.65 10.03
CA ILE A 129 -3.94 -11.90 8.81
C ILE A 129 -3.78 -12.79 7.56
N GLY A 130 -3.01 -13.88 7.71
CA GLY A 130 -3.00 -15.02 6.78
C GLY A 130 -4.40 -15.56 6.47
N CYS A 131 -5.35 -15.62 7.41
CA CYS A 131 -6.72 -16.05 7.12
C CYS A 131 -7.48 -15.13 6.15
N PHE A 132 -6.99 -13.91 5.95
CA PHE A 132 -7.53 -12.96 4.97
C PHE A 132 -6.69 -12.91 3.69
N LEU A 133 -5.75 -13.86 3.54
CA LEU A 133 -4.94 -13.98 2.35
C LEU A 133 -5.81 -14.52 1.20
N THR A 134 -6.21 -13.63 0.31
CA THR A 134 -6.83 -13.92 -0.99
C THR A 134 -5.81 -13.78 -2.12
N GLU A 135 -6.19 -14.15 -3.34
CA GLU A 135 -5.38 -13.92 -4.55
C GLU A 135 -5.00 -12.43 -4.73
N ILE A 136 -5.93 -11.51 -4.46
CA ILE A 136 -5.69 -10.06 -4.53
C ILE A 136 -4.66 -9.64 -3.49
N SER A 137 -4.84 -10.08 -2.24
CA SER A 137 -3.89 -9.74 -1.18
C SER A 137 -2.49 -10.33 -1.45
N LEU A 138 -2.41 -11.55 -1.99
CA LEU A 138 -1.14 -12.20 -2.35
C LEU A 138 -0.45 -11.45 -3.50
N ALA A 139 -1.21 -11.00 -4.50
CA ALA A 139 -0.66 -10.19 -5.59
C ALA A 139 -0.06 -8.88 -5.06
N HIS A 140 -0.78 -8.19 -4.16
CA HIS A 140 -0.26 -6.98 -3.52
C HIS A 140 0.97 -7.23 -2.65
N TRP A 141 1.01 -8.35 -1.92
CA TRP A 141 2.17 -8.72 -1.13
C TRP A 141 3.40 -9.00 -2.01
N ILE A 142 3.23 -9.75 -3.11
CA ILE A 142 4.29 -9.99 -4.10
C ILE A 142 4.76 -8.67 -4.73
N MET A 143 3.86 -7.72 -4.99
CA MET A 143 4.26 -6.43 -5.56
C MET A 143 5.05 -5.54 -4.59
N CYS A 144 4.93 -5.75 -3.28
CA CYS A 144 5.73 -5.06 -2.26
C CYS A 144 7.04 -5.80 -1.99
N ASP A 145 6.94 -7.05 -1.52
CA ASP A 145 8.05 -7.80 -0.91
C ASP A 145 8.44 -9.05 -1.73
N GLY A 146 7.92 -9.16 -2.96
CA GLY A 146 8.20 -10.28 -3.84
C GLY A 146 9.54 -10.17 -4.55
N GLY A 147 10.26 -11.28 -4.59
CA GLY A 147 11.51 -11.43 -5.31
C GLY A 147 11.50 -12.63 -6.25
N LYS A 148 12.36 -12.59 -7.27
CA LYS A 148 12.50 -13.69 -8.24
C LYS A 148 13.59 -14.68 -7.81
N ILE A 149 13.26 -15.96 -7.79
CA ILE A 149 14.22 -17.05 -7.66
C ILE A 149 14.82 -17.36 -9.04
N LEU A 150 16.14 -17.53 -9.12
CA LEU A 150 16.90 -17.79 -10.35
C LEU A 150 16.35 -18.93 -11.23
N ARG A 151 15.67 -19.91 -10.63
CA ARG A 151 15.15 -21.11 -11.30
C ARG A 151 13.65 -21.08 -11.63
N GLY A 152 13.00 -19.91 -11.57
CA GLY A 152 11.61 -19.75 -12.01
C GLY A 152 10.57 -19.86 -10.90
N GLY A 153 10.82 -19.21 -9.77
CA GLY A 153 9.86 -19.08 -8.67
C GLY A 153 9.82 -17.66 -8.11
N VAL A 154 8.89 -17.43 -7.18
CA VAL A 154 8.77 -16.18 -6.42
C VAL A 154 9.06 -16.50 -4.95
N PHE A 155 9.82 -15.62 -4.28
CA PHE A 155 9.95 -15.63 -2.83
C PHE A 155 9.32 -14.35 -2.27
N LEU A 156 8.94 -14.39 -1.00
CA LEU A 156 8.45 -13.24 -0.25
C LEU A 156 9.43 -12.94 0.88
N ASP A 157 9.87 -11.69 1.01
CA ASP A 157 10.80 -11.26 2.05
C ASP A 157 10.08 -11.05 3.39
N THR A 158 9.86 -12.13 4.14
CA THR A 158 9.09 -12.12 5.40
C THR A 158 9.93 -11.89 6.65
N PHE A 159 11.11 -11.28 6.52
CA PHE A 159 12.07 -11.11 7.61
C PHE A 159 11.60 -10.20 8.75
N SER A 160 10.52 -9.44 8.54
CA SER A 160 9.86 -8.61 9.55
C SER A 160 8.97 -9.41 10.51
N PHE A 161 8.61 -10.65 10.16
CA PHE A 161 7.75 -11.54 10.95
C PHE A 161 8.55 -12.48 11.87
N THR A 162 7.94 -12.87 12.99
CA THR A 162 8.44 -13.97 13.82
C THR A 162 8.30 -15.32 13.12
N ILE A 163 9.05 -16.34 13.56
CA ILE A 163 8.99 -17.69 12.97
C ILE A 163 7.56 -18.28 13.03
N ASP A 164 6.85 -18.06 14.14
CA ASP A 164 5.47 -18.55 14.30
C ASP A 164 4.50 -17.88 13.31
N GLU A 165 4.69 -16.59 13.04
CA GLU A 165 3.91 -15.84 12.03
C GLU A 165 4.24 -16.26 10.61
N GLN A 166 5.52 -16.51 10.31
CA GLN A 166 5.96 -17.04 9.02
C GLN A 166 5.33 -18.40 8.74
N LEU A 167 5.32 -19.30 9.73
CA LEU A 167 4.72 -20.62 9.60
C LEU A 167 3.21 -20.55 9.33
N LEU A 168 2.50 -19.64 10.01
CA LEU A 168 1.07 -19.44 9.78
C LEU A 168 0.79 -18.89 8.37
N ASN A 169 1.63 -17.99 7.88
CA ASN A 169 1.52 -17.46 6.52
C ASN A 169 1.84 -18.51 5.47
N GLU A 170 2.86 -19.35 5.68
CA GLU A 170 3.18 -20.49 4.78
C GLU A 170 2.04 -21.49 4.71
N LEU A 171 1.43 -21.85 5.84
CA LEU A 171 0.28 -22.75 5.88
C LEU A 171 -0.89 -22.16 5.09
N THR A 172 -1.12 -20.85 5.21
CA THR A 172 -2.22 -20.21 4.49
C THR A 172 -1.94 -20.08 2.99
N ALA A 173 -0.71 -19.77 2.60
CA ALA A 173 -0.29 -19.73 1.20
C ALA A 173 -0.35 -21.13 0.53
N LYS A 174 -0.03 -22.20 1.27
CA LYS A 174 -0.21 -23.58 0.79
C LYS A 174 -1.67 -23.91 0.57
N CYS A 175 -2.57 -23.50 1.47
CA CYS A 175 -4.01 -23.69 1.28
C CYS A 175 -4.53 -22.99 0.01
N ILE A 176 -4.00 -21.81 -0.33
CA ILE A 176 -4.35 -21.12 -1.60
C ILE A 176 -3.77 -21.87 -2.81
N GLY A 177 -2.53 -22.32 -2.73
CA GLY A 177 -1.88 -23.09 -3.81
C GLY A 177 -2.62 -24.41 -4.12
N GLU A 178 -3.08 -25.11 -3.09
CA GLU A 178 -3.92 -26.31 -3.26
C GLU A 178 -5.29 -25.96 -3.87
N PHE A 179 -5.92 -24.86 -3.45
CA PHE A 179 -7.19 -24.39 -4.01
C PHE A 179 -7.11 -23.99 -5.49
N LEU A 180 -6.01 -23.35 -5.90
CA LEU A 180 -5.71 -23.00 -7.30
C LEU A 180 -5.36 -24.23 -8.15
N SER A 181 -4.81 -25.29 -7.55
CA SER A 181 -4.55 -26.55 -8.25
C SER A 181 -5.81 -27.40 -8.46
N LEU A 182 -6.85 -27.19 -7.64
CA LEU A 182 -8.14 -27.89 -7.71
C LEU A 182 -9.14 -27.24 -8.67
N THR A 183 -8.82 -26.07 -9.21
CA THR A 183 -9.67 -25.32 -10.16
C THR A 183 -9.22 -25.47 -11.61
N ASN A 184 -8.28 -26.40 -11.90
CA ASN A 184 -7.87 -26.82 -13.25
C ASN A 184 -8.39 -28.22 -13.58
#